data_AF-A0A2G8S521-F1
#
_entry.id   AF-A0A2G8S521-F1
#
_cell.length_a   1.000
_cell.length_b   1.000
_cell.length_c   1.000
_cell.angle_alpha   90.00
_cell.angle_beta   90.00
_cell.angle_gamma   90.00
#
_symmetry.space_group_name_H-M   'P 1'
#
loop_
_entity.id
_entity.type
_entity.pdbx_description
1 polymer ?
#
loop_
_entity_poly.entity_id
_entity_poly.type
_entity_poly.pdbx_seq_one_letter_code
_entity_poly.pdbx_strand_id
1 'polypeptide(L)'
;MTAAELNPAYIPNEPASLSHPTPLQLEESSVSPTPPTDHAHLIEEGLSMTVANLTLDDTGSSEAREDALEVTSAAEHDVANSRSLPSVRKEPERVSIPDGSSAATLDALIDLPHLPRPFDHAVPLPAGEEVPPPAADEDKATMASPPPERPLTPPPIGVDVFSLSGVPPLQTFIPDSLFPDDLFVHDPDHIIERCREKLESPSDLPLRYVRIFPNSKGRHEPLPDYFLPLVPDLKPTNQYFMPPPPASLNRSPADEVRVAHLYLKAHNRLSQGHHSSVFAAPLRLRLDPGSQEESTVRIAAKTAPGSCGTHKMLHLEAGVYDAFPRYLMDDQYITGSRSSVTVRWVKPAVVPKFYGYYAAVGADGKPIMPMHLGCHSDMTCPVSWPTRILLVEECGRPILPSAFTPDQRFDCLQLVERLHAAGFAQNSMHPRNVLVQPGPLRAPPAARSYATPSFRIIDFGRGMALSHLPPSIHWMFAKICEGEEWKAARQILGFCEGWDHVRVVAASMVETLLCHMYVALMSMHWSKLERRWVLQAEPLSYGTGRQ
;
A
#
# COMPACT_ATOMS: atom_id res chain seq x y z
N MET A 1 -69.36 8.54 -1.39
CA MET A 1 -70.28 8.95 -2.48
C MET A 1 -69.44 9.71 -3.48
N THR A 2 -69.34 9.44 -4.78
CA THR A 2 -69.59 8.32 -5.69
C THR A 2 -69.05 8.82 -7.03
N ALA A 3 -68.57 7.91 -7.87
CA ALA A 3 -68.08 8.19 -9.22
C ALA A 3 -69.20 8.57 -10.21
N ALA A 4 -68.85 9.31 -11.28
CA ALA A 4 -69.46 9.30 -12.63
C ALA A 4 -68.57 10.16 -13.54
N GLU A 5 -67.82 9.59 -14.49
CA GLU A 5 -68.23 9.26 -15.87
C GLU A 5 -68.67 10.47 -16.71
N LEU A 6 -67.90 10.79 -17.77
CA LEU A 6 -68.36 10.83 -19.17
C LEU A 6 -67.21 11.15 -20.15
N ASN A 7 -67.39 10.67 -21.37
CA ASN A 7 -66.44 10.23 -22.39
C ASN A 7 -66.32 11.30 -23.55
N PRO A 8 -65.86 10.99 -24.78
CA PRO A 8 -64.67 11.58 -25.42
C PRO A 8 -64.98 12.42 -26.69
N ALA A 9 -63.91 12.84 -27.38
CA ALA A 9 -63.79 13.21 -28.81
C ALA A 9 -63.38 14.66 -29.09
N TYR A 10 -62.14 14.87 -29.56
CA TYR A 10 -61.85 15.62 -30.78
C TYR A 10 -60.37 15.44 -31.20
N ILE A 11 -60.14 15.08 -32.46
CA ILE A 11 -58.83 14.94 -33.13
C ILE A 11 -58.59 16.21 -33.97
N PRO A 12 -57.34 16.68 -34.09
CA PRO A 12 -56.88 17.08 -35.42
C PRO A 12 -55.43 16.65 -35.76
N ASN A 13 -55.34 15.87 -36.85
CA ASN A 13 -54.38 15.84 -37.96
C ASN A 13 -52.86 15.94 -37.74
N GLU A 14 -52.19 14.90 -38.24
CA GLU A 14 -50.75 14.76 -38.56
C GLU A 14 -50.24 15.75 -39.62
N PRO A 15 -48.91 15.91 -39.70
CA PRO A 15 -48.22 16.05 -40.98
C PRO A 15 -47.24 14.90 -41.27
N ALA A 16 -47.42 14.33 -42.47
CA ALA A 16 -46.49 13.69 -43.40
C ALA A 16 -45.19 13.03 -42.87
N SER A 17 -45.17 11.70 -43.00
CA SER A 17 -44.01 10.80 -42.93
C SER A 17 -43.04 10.99 -44.12
N LEU A 18 -41.76 11.20 -43.81
CA LEU A 18 -40.63 10.99 -44.72
C LEU A 18 -40.09 9.57 -44.52
N SER A 19 -39.98 8.85 -45.63
CA SER A 19 -39.48 7.48 -45.73
C SER A 19 -37.97 7.37 -45.46
N HIS A 20 -37.58 6.56 -44.48
CA HIS A 20 -36.20 6.08 -44.31
C HIS A 20 -36.00 4.72 -45.01
N PRO A 21 -34.80 4.44 -45.55
CA PRO A 21 -34.53 3.24 -46.33
C PRO A 21 -34.35 1.99 -45.46
N THR A 22 -34.88 0.88 -45.96
CA THR A 22 -34.79 -0.48 -45.41
C THR A 22 -33.34 -0.96 -45.26
N PRO A 23 -32.92 -1.47 -44.09
CA PRO A 23 -31.63 -2.15 -43.96
C PRO A 23 -31.70 -3.56 -44.57
N LEU A 24 -30.69 -3.89 -45.36
CA LEU A 24 -30.43 -5.22 -45.91
C LEU A 24 -30.32 -6.26 -44.79
N GLN A 25 -31.12 -7.33 -44.89
CA GLN A 25 -30.97 -8.54 -44.08
C GLN A 25 -29.67 -9.25 -44.47
N LEU A 26 -28.75 -9.36 -43.51
CA LEU A 26 -27.66 -10.31 -43.56
C LEU A 26 -28.19 -11.64 -43.00
N GLU A 27 -28.20 -12.69 -43.80
CA GLU A 27 -28.41 -14.06 -43.32
C GLU A 27 -27.20 -14.47 -42.48
N GLU A 28 -27.35 -14.51 -41.16
CA GLU A 28 -26.43 -15.20 -40.27
C GLU A 28 -26.93 -16.64 -40.05
N SER A 29 -26.10 -17.60 -40.45
CA SER A 29 -26.35 -19.02 -40.27
C SER A 29 -26.27 -19.37 -38.78
N SER A 30 -27.36 -19.94 -38.26
CA SER A 30 -27.43 -20.45 -36.89
C SER A 30 -26.66 -21.76 -36.78
N VAL A 31 -25.38 -21.70 -36.39
CA VAL A 31 -24.68 -22.84 -35.80
C VAL A 31 -24.79 -22.70 -34.28
N SER A 32 -25.59 -23.56 -33.66
CA SER A 32 -25.71 -23.65 -32.21
C SER A 32 -24.43 -24.24 -31.62
N PRO A 33 -23.68 -23.54 -30.74
CA PRO A 33 -22.61 -24.18 -30.01
C PRO A 33 -23.22 -24.96 -28.84
N THR A 34 -22.91 -26.26 -28.79
CA THR A 34 -23.09 -27.09 -27.60
C THR A 34 -22.39 -26.45 -26.39
N PRO A 35 -23.02 -26.45 -25.20
CA PRO A 35 -22.41 -25.86 -24.01
C PRO A 35 -21.12 -26.62 -23.63
N PRO A 36 -20.05 -25.92 -23.21
CA PRO A 36 -18.90 -26.58 -22.66
C PRO A 36 -19.30 -27.27 -21.35
N THR A 37 -18.94 -28.54 -21.26
CA THR A 37 -19.12 -29.43 -20.13
C THR A 37 -18.69 -28.77 -18.82
N ASP A 38 -19.59 -28.77 -17.83
CA ASP A 38 -19.34 -28.39 -16.45
C ASP A 38 -18.14 -29.15 -15.88
N HIS A 39 -17.03 -28.44 -15.65
CA HIS A 39 -15.93 -28.87 -14.79
C HIS A 39 -15.70 -27.86 -13.66
N ALA A 40 -16.78 -27.44 -13.01
CA ALA A 40 -16.74 -26.52 -11.87
C ALA A 40 -17.64 -26.97 -10.72
N HIS A 41 -17.57 -28.25 -10.34
CA HIS A 41 -18.02 -28.72 -9.04
C HIS A 41 -17.20 -29.97 -8.69
N LEU A 42 -16.21 -29.82 -7.82
CA LEU A 42 -15.57 -30.84 -6.96
C LEU A 42 -14.19 -30.36 -6.47
N ILE A 43 -14.12 -29.24 -5.75
CA ILE A 43 -13.10 -29.01 -4.69
C ILE A 43 -13.75 -28.15 -3.60
N GLU A 44 -14.71 -28.72 -2.88
CA GLU A 44 -15.09 -28.28 -1.54
C GLU A 44 -15.28 -29.52 -0.66
N GLU A 45 -14.22 -30.34 -0.51
CA GLU A 45 -14.12 -31.28 0.60
C GLU A 45 -12.66 -31.35 1.09
N GLY A 46 -12.46 -30.95 2.34
CA GLY A 46 -11.48 -31.54 3.26
C GLY A 46 -9.99 -31.41 2.93
N LEU A 47 -9.40 -30.26 3.20
CA LEU A 47 -8.01 -30.19 3.67
C LEU A 47 -7.96 -29.46 5.03
N SER A 48 -8.55 -30.11 6.03
CA SER A 48 -8.07 -29.96 7.40
C SER A 48 -6.72 -30.68 7.46
N MET A 49 -5.64 -29.92 7.33
CA MET A 49 -4.33 -30.43 7.72
C MET A 49 -4.33 -30.56 9.24
N THR A 50 -4.59 -31.77 9.73
CA THR A 50 -4.22 -32.20 11.07
C THR A 50 -2.72 -31.99 11.21
N VAL A 51 -2.33 -30.94 11.94
CA VAL A 51 -0.98 -30.82 12.49
C VAL A 51 -0.86 -31.94 13.51
N ALA A 52 -0.06 -32.95 13.19
CA ALA A 52 0.36 -33.95 14.14
C ALA A 52 1.13 -33.22 15.26
N ASN A 53 0.52 -33.15 16.44
CA ASN A 53 1.22 -32.84 17.68
C ASN A 53 2.25 -33.94 17.91
N LEU A 54 3.52 -33.63 17.69
CA LEU A 54 4.62 -34.38 18.28
C LEU A 54 4.68 -33.99 19.76
N THR A 55 3.94 -34.74 20.58
CA THR A 55 4.22 -34.84 22.02
C THR A 55 5.56 -35.54 22.19
N LEU A 56 6.57 -34.78 22.62
CA LEU A 56 7.77 -35.33 23.22
C LEU A 56 7.40 -35.82 24.62
N ASP A 57 7.46 -37.14 24.80
CA ASP A 57 7.33 -37.79 26.09
C ASP A 57 8.51 -37.38 26.99
N ASP A 58 8.17 -36.74 28.10
CA ASP A 58 9.04 -36.39 29.19
C ASP A 58 8.88 -37.49 30.26
N THR A 59 9.84 -38.42 30.31
CA THR A 59 9.98 -39.38 31.41
C THR A 59 11.45 -39.58 31.73
N GLY A 60 11.87 -39.17 32.94
CA GLY A 60 13.22 -39.50 33.41
C GLY A 60 13.66 -38.75 34.67
N SER A 61 13.08 -39.11 35.81
CA SER A 61 13.50 -38.75 37.16
C SER A 61 14.92 -39.23 37.53
N SER A 62 15.71 -38.39 38.20
CA SER A 62 16.51 -38.73 39.41
C SER A 62 17.06 -37.43 40.02
N GLU A 63 16.60 -37.06 41.22
CA GLU A 63 17.25 -37.29 42.53
C GLU A 63 18.54 -36.49 42.81
N ALA A 64 18.47 -35.81 43.95
CA ALA A 64 19.40 -34.94 44.64
C ALA A 64 20.87 -35.41 44.74
N ARG A 65 21.80 -34.44 44.76
CA ARG A 65 22.83 -34.34 45.80
C ARG A 65 23.58 -33.01 45.81
N GLU A 66 23.74 -32.46 47.01
CA GLU A 66 24.71 -31.44 47.42
C GLU A 66 26.15 -31.97 47.27
N ASP A 67 27.10 -31.14 46.83
CA ASP A 67 28.23 -30.65 47.64
C ASP A 67 29.34 -29.99 46.80
N ALA A 68 30.16 -29.22 47.50
CA ALA A 68 31.11 -28.20 47.07
C ALA A 68 32.47 -28.69 46.48
N LEU A 69 33.31 -27.68 46.16
CA LEU A 69 34.77 -27.62 46.00
C LEU A 69 35.39 -27.49 44.58
N GLU A 70 35.88 -26.28 44.33
CA GLU A 70 37.29 -25.90 44.09
C GLU A 70 38.21 -26.63 43.10
N VAL A 71 38.92 -25.79 42.31
CA VAL A 71 40.37 -25.82 42.00
C VAL A 71 40.88 -26.63 40.79
N THR A 72 41.24 -25.84 39.77
CA THR A 72 42.40 -25.87 38.85
C THR A 72 42.86 -27.12 38.07
N SER A 73 43.18 -26.83 36.79
CA SER A 73 44.43 -27.15 36.07
C SER A 73 44.40 -28.19 34.92
N ALA A 74 44.88 -27.69 33.77
CA ALA A 74 45.78 -28.29 32.77
C ALA A 74 45.49 -29.66 32.12
N ALA A 75 45.31 -29.64 30.79
CA ALA A 75 45.98 -30.47 29.77
C ALA A 75 45.39 -30.08 28.40
N GLU A 76 46.12 -29.35 27.53
CA GLU A 76 47.00 -29.91 26.48
C GLU A 76 46.29 -30.88 25.52
N HIS A 77 46.00 -30.40 24.31
CA HIS A 77 46.20 -31.20 23.09
C HIS A 77 46.42 -30.29 21.86
N ASP A 78 47.66 -30.32 21.39
CA ASP A 78 48.08 -30.00 20.02
C ASP A 78 47.29 -30.78 18.96
N VAL A 79 47.05 -30.18 17.79
CA VAL A 79 47.59 -30.64 16.49
C VAL A 79 47.46 -29.50 15.48
N ALA A 80 48.60 -28.98 15.05
CA ALA A 80 48.77 -28.09 13.92
C ALA A 80 48.74 -28.85 12.59
N ASN A 81 48.15 -28.28 11.54
CA ASN A 81 48.57 -28.54 10.17
C ASN A 81 48.22 -27.38 9.23
N SER A 82 49.19 -26.48 9.09
CA SER A 82 49.28 -25.44 8.07
C SER A 82 49.90 -26.02 6.79
N ARG A 83 49.19 -25.94 5.65
CA ARG A 83 49.79 -26.11 4.31
C ARG A 83 49.52 -24.88 3.46
N SER A 84 50.59 -24.14 3.22
CA SER A 84 50.73 -23.05 2.26
C SER A 84 50.76 -23.62 0.83
N LEU A 85 50.08 -22.98 -0.11
CA LEU A 85 50.21 -23.24 -1.56
C LEU A 85 50.77 -22.01 -2.28
N PRO A 86 51.59 -22.20 -3.33
CA PRO A 86 52.36 -21.13 -3.95
C PRO A 86 51.59 -20.31 -4.98
N SER A 87 51.87 -19.01 -4.94
CA SER A 87 51.52 -18.00 -5.94
C SER A 87 52.31 -18.22 -7.24
N VAL A 88 51.61 -18.46 -8.35
CA VAL A 88 52.16 -18.32 -9.71
C VAL A 88 51.18 -17.47 -10.52
N ARG A 89 51.57 -16.21 -10.73
CA ARG A 89 50.88 -15.21 -11.55
C ARG A 89 51.43 -15.35 -12.98
N LYS A 90 50.61 -15.74 -13.95
CA LYS A 90 50.91 -15.63 -15.39
C LYS A 90 50.08 -14.48 -15.96
N GLU A 91 50.77 -13.49 -16.53
CA GLU A 91 50.19 -12.45 -17.37
C GLU A 91 49.68 -13.05 -18.69
N PRO A 92 48.54 -12.59 -19.23
CA PRO A 92 48.20 -12.80 -20.62
C PRO A 92 48.65 -11.62 -21.50
N GLU A 93 49.22 -12.01 -22.64
CA GLU A 93 49.74 -11.20 -23.73
C GLU A 93 48.73 -10.17 -24.26
N ARG A 94 49.26 -8.98 -24.57
CA ARG A 94 48.59 -7.94 -25.35
C ARG A 94 48.48 -8.39 -26.81
N VAL A 95 47.24 -8.50 -27.31
CA VAL A 95 46.94 -8.58 -28.74
C VAL A 95 46.66 -7.18 -29.26
N SER A 96 47.49 -6.73 -30.19
CA SER A 96 47.36 -5.47 -30.92
C SER A 96 46.28 -5.58 -31.99
N ILE A 97 45.35 -4.62 -32.05
CA ILE A 97 44.39 -4.44 -33.15
C ILE A 97 44.73 -3.11 -33.85
N PRO A 98 44.66 -3.01 -35.20
CA PRO A 98 45.21 -1.88 -35.94
C PRO A 98 44.27 -0.67 -35.98
N ASP A 99 44.90 0.51 -35.91
CA ASP A 99 44.31 1.82 -36.17
C ASP A 99 43.77 1.93 -37.60
N GLY A 100 42.55 2.46 -37.72
CA GLY A 100 41.94 2.71 -39.03
C GLY A 100 40.64 3.51 -38.97
N SER A 101 40.78 4.82 -39.22
CA SER A 101 39.87 5.65 -40.03
C SER A 101 38.68 6.41 -39.38
N SER A 102 38.81 7.72 -39.56
CA SER A 102 37.82 8.76 -39.89
C SER A 102 36.77 9.17 -38.86
N ALA A 103 37.16 10.17 -38.07
CA ALA A 103 36.27 11.24 -37.65
C ALA A 103 36.03 12.20 -38.82
N ALA A 104 34.78 12.25 -39.31
CA ALA A 104 34.21 13.42 -39.96
C ALA A 104 32.70 13.21 -40.18
N THR A 105 31.94 14.27 -39.93
CA THR A 105 30.56 14.53 -40.41
C THR A 105 29.41 13.99 -39.55
N LEU A 106 28.97 14.79 -38.57
CA LEU A 106 27.55 15.02 -38.27
C LEU A 106 27.38 16.18 -37.27
N ASP A 107 27.86 17.36 -37.68
CA ASP A 107 27.44 18.65 -37.14
C ASP A 107 26.68 19.37 -38.27
N ALA A 108 25.35 19.32 -38.22
CA ALA A 108 24.45 20.33 -38.82
C ALA A 108 22.98 19.94 -38.59
N LEU A 109 22.19 20.95 -38.21
CA LEU A 109 20.73 21.06 -38.25
C LEU A 109 19.93 20.43 -37.11
N ILE A 110 19.68 21.21 -36.04
CA ILE A 110 18.32 21.61 -35.63
C ILE A 110 18.40 23.01 -34.97
N ASP A 111 18.04 24.04 -35.74
CA ASP A 111 17.66 25.37 -35.22
C ASP A 111 16.13 25.38 -35.05
N LEU A 112 15.64 25.63 -33.84
CA LEU A 112 14.22 25.94 -33.59
C LEU A 112 14.11 27.10 -32.58
N PRO A 113 13.12 28.00 -32.76
CA PRO A 113 13.14 29.34 -32.21
C PRO A 113 12.62 29.43 -30.78
N HIS A 114 13.06 30.50 -30.12
CA HIS A 114 12.73 30.96 -28.78
C HIS A 114 11.26 30.75 -28.36
N LEU A 115 11.08 30.00 -27.26
CA LEU A 115 9.85 29.98 -26.47
C LEU A 115 9.74 31.27 -25.63
N PRO A 116 8.54 31.89 -25.53
CA PRO A 116 8.34 33.09 -24.73
C PRO A 116 8.35 32.78 -23.23
N ARG A 117 8.96 33.69 -22.46
CA ARG A 117 9.01 33.66 -20.99
C ARG A 117 7.61 33.75 -20.38
N PRO A 118 7.36 33.15 -19.19
CA PRO A 118 6.08 33.32 -18.49
C PRO A 118 5.91 34.77 -18.04
N PHE A 119 4.69 35.28 -18.18
CA PHE A 119 4.27 36.62 -17.76
C PHE A 119 4.37 36.78 -16.24
N ASP A 120 5.08 37.82 -15.80
CA ASP A 120 5.00 38.37 -14.45
C ASP A 120 3.63 39.03 -14.25
N HIS A 121 2.71 38.31 -13.59
CA HIS A 121 1.50 38.93 -13.03
C HIS A 121 1.79 39.34 -11.59
N ALA A 122 2.27 40.57 -11.42
CA ALA A 122 2.25 41.25 -10.14
C ALA A 122 0.79 41.51 -9.72
N VAL A 123 0.35 40.82 -8.66
CA VAL A 123 -0.90 41.10 -7.97
C VAL A 123 -0.67 42.28 -7.02
N PRO A 124 -1.47 43.37 -7.08
CA PRO A 124 -1.34 44.48 -6.13
C PRO A 124 -1.72 44.03 -4.72
N LEU A 125 -0.84 44.28 -3.75
CA LEU A 125 -1.13 44.17 -2.32
C LEU A 125 -2.18 45.23 -1.91
N PRO A 126 -3.24 44.87 -1.18
CA PRO A 126 -4.12 45.86 -0.56
C PRO A 126 -3.41 46.54 0.61
N ALA A 127 -3.63 47.84 0.70
CA ALA A 127 -3.04 48.73 1.68
C ALA A 127 -3.60 48.51 3.09
N GLY A 128 -2.68 48.53 4.06
CA GLY A 128 -2.81 48.95 5.45
C GLY A 128 -4.16 48.78 6.15
N GLU A 129 -4.26 47.75 6.97
CA GLU A 129 -5.21 47.68 8.07
C GLU A 129 -4.44 47.89 9.39
N GLU A 130 -4.81 48.93 10.14
CA GLU A 130 -4.18 49.31 11.40
C GLU A 130 -4.41 48.24 12.47
N VAL A 131 -3.32 47.76 13.07
CA VAL A 131 -3.33 46.82 14.20
C VAL A 131 -3.56 47.60 15.50
N PRO A 132 -4.64 47.33 16.27
CA PRO A 132 -4.82 47.91 17.58
C PRO A 132 -3.89 47.26 18.62
N PRO A 133 -3.49 47.98 19.68
CA PRO A 133 -2.52 47.52 20.66
C PRO A 133 -3.06 46.34 21.51
N PRO A 134 -2.16 45.47 22.02
CA PRO A 134 -2.55 44.29 22.76
C PRO A 134 -3.10 44.67 24.14
N ALA A 135 -4.34 44.28 24.40
CA ALA A 135 -4.89 44.26 25.75
C ALA A 135 -4.21 43.14 26.55
N ALA A 136 -3.63 43.51 27.68
CA ALA A 136 -3.31 42.58 28.75
C ALA A 136 -4.61 42.23 29.48
N ASP A 137 -4.95 40.94 29.60
CA ASP A 137 -5.15 40.26 30.88
C ASP A 137 -5.82 38.87 30.74
N GLU A 138 -5.34 37.97 31.61
CA GLU A 138 -6.04 36.85 32.25
C GLU A 138 -6.87 35.86 31.41
N ASP A 139 -6.21 34.84 30.84
CA ASP A 139 -6.88 33.60 30.40
C ASP A 139 -6.58 32.43 31.35
N LYS A 140 -7.41 32.32 32.38
CA LYS A 140 -7.65 31.05 33.09
C LYS A 140 -8.74 30.29 32.32
N ALA A 141 -8.35 29.71 31.19
CA ALA A 141 -9.23 28.94 30.32
C ALA A 141 -9.88 27.78 31.11
N THR A 142 -11.13 27.98 31.49
CA THR A 142 -11.98 26.93 32.04
C THR A 142 -12.27 26.00 30.88
N MET A 143 -11.76 24.77 30.93
CA MET A 143 -12.02 23.70 29.97
C MET A 143 -13.53 23.46 29.92
N ALA A 144 -14.24 24.14 29.02
CA ALA A 144 -15.65 23.91 28.76
C ALA A 144 -15.82 22.44 28.36
N SER A 145 -16.70 21.73 29.05
CA SER A 145 -17.01 20.35 28.73
C SER A 145 -17.42 20.23 27.26
N PRO A 146 -16.92 19.24 26.51
CA PRO A 146 -17.25 19.11 25.10
C PRO A 146 -18.76 19.02 24.91
N PRO A 147 -19.32 19.63 23.85
CA PRO A 147 -20.75 19.56 23.57
C PRO A 147 -21.20 18.09 23.51
N PRO A 148 -22.41 17.78 24.02
CA PRO A 148 -22.90 16.41 24.07
C PRO A 148 -22.90 15.80 22.67
N GLU A 149 -22.18 14.68 22.51
CA GLU A 149 -22.13 13.92 21.27
C GLU A 149 -23.56 13.59 20.82
N ARG A 150 -23.89 13.89 19.56
CA ARG A 150 -25.20 13.50 19.00
C ARG A 150 -25.28 11.96 19.03
N PRO A 151 -26.25 11.37 19.75
CA PRO A 151 -26.39 9.93 19.78
C PRO A 151 -26.69 9.44 18.37
N LEU A 152 -25.84 8.55 17.87
CA LEU A 152 -26.06 7.90 16.59
C LEU A 152 -27.35 7.08 16.68
N THR A 153 -28.15 7.14 15.61
CA THR A 153 -29.31 6.27 15.48
C THR A 153 -28.85 4.82 15.58
N PRO A 154 -29.35 4.06 16.58
CA PRO A 154 -28.97 2.67 16.76
C PRO A 154 -29.32 1.87 15.49
N PRO A 155 -28.55 0.83 15.16
CA PRO A 155 -28.87 -0.02 14.03
C PRO A 155 -30.28 -0.62 14.19
N PRO A 156 -30.99 -0.90 13.08
CA PRO A 156 -32.28 -1.57 13.14
C PRO A 156 -32.19 -2.87 13.95
N ILE A 157 -33.17 -3.09 14.83
CA ILE A 157 -33.23 -4.30 15.66
C ILE A 157 -33.29 -5.53 14.76
N GLY A 158 -32.42 -6.52 15.03
CA GLY A 158 -32.40 -7.81 14.31
C GLY A 158 -31.47 -7.87 13.10
N VAL A 159 -30.78 -6.78 12.73
CA VAL A 159 -29.73 -6.82 11.71
C VAL A 159 -28.40 -7.16 12.37
N ASP A 160 -27.74 -8.25 11.96
CA ASP A 160 -26.35 -8.53 12.36
C ASP A 160 -25.42 -7.51 11.68
N VAL A 161 -25.06 -6.47 12.42
CA VAL A 161 -24.17 -5.39 11.97
C VAL A 161 -22.76 -5.84 11.63
N PHE A 162 -22.38 -7.06 12.02
CA PHE A 162 -21.09 -7.67 11.67
C PHE A 162 -21.15 -8.53 10.41
N SER A 163 -22.34 -8.77 9.87
CA SER A 163 -22.53 -9.57 8.65
C SER A 163 -21.94 -8.84 7.45
N LEU A 164 -21.24 -9.59 6.60
CA LEU A 164 -20.75 -9.09 5.31
C LEU A 164 -21.80 -9.24 4.19
N SER A 165 -22.92 -9.93 4.46
CA SER A 165 -23.94 -10.22 3.46
C SER A 165 -24.63 -8.93 3.00
N GLY A 166 -24.64 -8.70 1.69
CA GLY A 166 -25.21 -7.50 1.09
C GLY A 166 -24.39 -6.22 1.29
N VAL A 167 -23.24 -6.26 1.96
CA VAL A 167 -22.38 -5.09 2.18
C VAL A 167 -21.39 -4.93 1.02
N PRO A 168 -21.51 -3.88 0.18
CA PRO A 168 -20.62 -3.71 -0.96
C PRO A 168 -19.21 -3.29 -0.50
N PRO A 169 -18.14 -3.72 -1.19
CA PRO A 169 -16.79 -3.23 -0.90
C PRO A 169 -16.68 -1.72 -1.19
N LEU A 170 -15.93 -0.99 -0.36
CA LEU A 170 -15.58 0.39 -0.64
C LEU A 170 -14.55 0.43 -1.77
N GLN A 171 -14.96 0.91 -2.95
CA GLN A 171 -14.12 0.95 -4.15
C GLN A 171 -13.63 2.36 -4.51
N THR A 172 -14.17 3.38 -3.86
CA THR A 172 -13.84 4.79 -4.07
C THR A 172 -13.07 5.35 -2.88
N PHE A 173 -12.32 6.43 -3.09
CA PHE A 173 -11.73 7.16 -1.97
C PHE A 173 -12.82 7.79 -1.09
N ILE A 174 -12.56 7.85 0.21
CA ILE A 174 -13.31 8.72 1.11
C ILE A 174 -12.93 10.16 0.75
N PRO A 175 -13.88 11.09 0.55
CA PRO A 175 -13.54 12.49 0.35
C PRO A 175 -12.71 13.06 1.51
N ASP A 176 -11.71 13.92 1.23
CA ASP A 176 -10.83 14.53 2.24
C ASP A 176 -11.60 15.24 3.37
N SER A 177 -12.73 15.85 3.01
CA SER A 177 -13.65 16.51 3.95
C SER A 177 -14.45 15.52 4.82
N LEU A 178 -14.51 14.24 4.47
CA LEU A 178 -15.28 13.20 5.15
C LEU A 178 -14.41 12.11 5.80
N PHE A 179 -13.08 12.19 5.72
CA PHE A 179 -12.23 11.22 6.43
C PHE A 179 -12.56 11.22 7.93
N PRO A 180 -12.82 10.04 8.54
CA PRO A 180 -13.15 9.93 9.96
C PRO A 180 -11.98 10.35 10.85
N ASP A 181 -12.20 11.32 11.72
CA ASP A 181 -11.22 11.73 12.73
C ASP A 181 -11.21 10.72 13.88
N ASP A 182 -12.40 10.25 14.24
CA ASP A 182 -12.65 9.25 15.27
C ASP A 182 -13.22 7.97 14.64
N LEU A 183 -12.72 6.83 15.11
CA LEU A 183 -13.16 5.50 14.70
C LEU A 183 -13.59 4.71 15.94
N PHE A 184 -14.88 4.39 16.04
CA PHE A 184 -15.40 3.52 17.09
C PHE A 184 -15.37 2.06 16.61
N VAL A 185 -14.61 1.24 17.31
CA VAL A 185 -14.38 -0.16 16.94
C VAL A 185 -15.21 -1.06 17.84
N HIS A 186 -16.17 -1.75 17.25
CA HIS A 186 -16.97 -2.79 17.88
C HIS A 186 -16.27 -4.13 17.67
N ASP A 187 -15.86 -4.80 18.74
CA ASP A 187 -15.03 -6.01 18.69
C ASP A 187 -15.42 -7.02 19.79
N PRO A 188 -16.55 -7.74 19.63
CA PRO A 188 -17.04 -8.69 20.62
C PRO A 188 -16.12 -9.90 20.83
N ASP A 189 -15.20 -10.15 19.89
CA ASP A 189 -14.26 -11.27 19.94
C ASP A 189 -12.89 -10.87 20.52
N HIS A 190 -12.73 -9.63 20.99
CA HIS A 190 -11.49 -9.09 21.57
C HIS A 190 -10.26 -9.29 20.66
N ILE A 191 -10.42 -9.11 19.35
CA ILE A 191 -9.34 -9.11 18.35
C ILE A 191 -8.28 -8.03 18.67
N ILE A 192 -8.72 -6.85 19.12
CA ILE A 192 -7.90 -5.66 19.35
C ILE A 192 -7.41 -5.51 20.79
N GLU A 193 -8.05 -6.21 21.73
CA GLU A 193 -7.79 -6.15 23.17
C GLU A 193 -6.98 -7.34 23.66
N ARG A 194 -5.65 -7.21 23.69
CA ARG A 194 -4.78 -8.22 24.32
C ARG A 194 -4.48 -7.98 25.80
N CYS A 195 -4.96 -6.89 26.39
CA CYS A 195 -4.71 -6.59 27.80
C CYS A 195 -5.99 -6.23 28.54
N ARG A 196 -6.79 -7.27 28.82
CA ARG A 196 -8.04 -7.17 29.58
C ARG A 196 -7.80 -6.82 31.06
N GLU A 197 -6.57 -6.91 31.55
CA GLU A 197 -6.28 -6.76 32.98
C GLU A 197 -6.50 -5.34 33.55
N LYS A 198 -6.75 -4.31 32.72
CA LYS A 198 -6.86 -2.92 33.22
C LYS A 198 -7.98 -2.04 32.65
N LEU A 199 -8.71 -2.45 31.62
CA LEU A 199 -9.91 -1.73 31.20
C LEU A 199 -11.13 -2.46 31.78
N GLU A 200 -11.68 -1.94 32.87
CA GLU A 200 -12.96 -2.38 33.47
C GLU A 200 -14.18 -2.04 32.58
N SER A 201 -13.95 -1.74 31.31
CA SER A 201 -15.02 -1.43 30.37
C SER A 201 -15.89 -2.67 30.13
N PRO A 202 -17.23 -2.53 30.14
CA PRO A 202 -18.12 -3.58 29.67
C PRO A 202 -17.69 -4.04 28.28
N SER A 203 -17.66 -5.36 28.04
CA SER A 203 -17.23 -5.97 26.78
C SER A 203 -17.97 -5.47 25.53
N ASP A 204 -19.10 -4.79 25.74
CA ASP A 204 -20.04 -4.43 24.69
C ASP A 204 -19.89 -2.97 24.24
N LEU A 205 -19.01 -2.19 24.88
CA LEU A 205 -18.78 -0.80 24.48
C LEU A 205 -17.71 -0.73 23.38
N PRO A 206 -17.93 0.09 22.33
CA PRO A 206 -16.91 0.27 21.29
C PRO A 206 -15.68 0.99 21.83
N LEU A 207 -14.50 0.54 21.38
CA LEU A 207 -13.24 1.23 21.66
C LEU A 207 -13.06 2.43 20.73
N ARG A 208 -12.68 3.57 21.29
CA ARG A 208 -12.40 4.78 20.53
C ARG A 208 -10.97 4.79 20.01
N TYR A 209 -10.83 5.02 18.72
CA TYR A 209 -9.58 5.22 18.01
C TYR A 209 -9.56 6.60 17.35
N VAL A 210 -8.37 7.18 17.18
CA VAL A 210 -8.17 8.44 16.46
C VAL A 210 -7.29 8.23 15.24
N ARG A 211 -7.56 9.00 14.19
CA ARG A 211 -6.81 8.98 12.94
C ARG A 211 -5.40 9.53 13.14
N ILE A 212 -4.40 8.74 12.76
CA ILE A 212 -3.00 9.13 12.66
C ILE A 212 -2.67 9.50 11.21
N PHE A 213 -3.12 8.69 10.25
CA PHE A 213 -2.97 8.94 8.80
C PHE A 213 -4.31 8.72 8.05
N PRO A 214 -4.57 9.40 6.93
CA PRO A 214 -3.74 10.47 6.37
C PRO A 214 -3.81 11.77 7.20
N ASN A 215 -2.72 12.53 7.19
CA ASN A 215 -2.67 13.87 7.80
C ASN A 215 -2.81 14.94 6.72
N SER A 216 -4.05 15.38 6.47
CA SER A 216 -4.37 16.33 5.40
C SER A 216 -3.68 17.70 5.53
N LYS A 217 -3.31 18.11 6.74
CA LYS A 217 -2.68 19.41 7.01
C LYS A 217 -1.14 19.36 7.02
N GLY A 218 -0.54 18.17 6.99
CA GLY A 218 0.92 17.97 7.13
C GLY A 218 1.70 17.70 5.84
N ARG A 219 1.07 17.72 4.66
CA ARG A 219 1.68 17.24 3.40
C ARG A 219 2.87 18.05 2.87
N HIS A 220 3.24 19.16 3.52
CA HIS A 220 4.31 20.04 3.05
C HIS A 220 5.59 20.00 3.86
N GLU A 221 5.62 19.37 5.04
CA GLU A 221 6.89 19.14 5.73
C GLU A 221 7.43 17.77 5.30
N PRO A 222 8.63 17.70 4.67
CA PRO A 222 9.27 16.42 4.40
C PRO A 222 9.31 15.66 5.72
N LEU A 223 8.80 14.41 5.70
CA LEU A 223 8.89 13.52 6.86
C LEU A 223 10.34 13.57 7.34
N PRO A 224 10.59 13.99 8.60
CA PRO A 224 11.97 14.13 9.05
C PRO A 224 12.67 12.77 9.00
N ASP A 225 14.01 12.74 9.04
CA ASP A 225 14.88 11.57 8.77
C ASP A 225 14.63 10.35 9.71
N TYR A 226 13.45 9.74 9.62
CA TYR A 226 12.85 8.94 10.67
C TYR A 226 12.99 7.44 10.44
N PHE A 227 13.47 6.99 9.28
CA PHE A 227 13.09 5.65 8.86
C PHE A 227 14.13 4.56 8.78
N LEU A 228 15.45 4.79 8.84
CA LEU A 228 16.38 3.66 8.69
C LEU A 228 17.60 3.69 9.61
N PRO A 229 17.69 2.74 10.58
CA PRO A 229 18.96 2.34 11.16
C PRO A 229 19.66 1.37 10.19
N LEU A 230 19.94 1.81 8.96
CA LEU A 230 20.76 1.06 8.01
C LEU A 230 22.23 1.50 8.03
N VAL A 231 22.55 2.52 8.80
CA VAL A 231 23.93 2.93 9.09
C VAL A 231 24.22 2.56 10.55
N PRO A 232 24.99 1.48 10.81
CA PRO A 232 25.31 1.03 12.17
C PRO A 232 25.96 2.09 13.06
N ASP A 233 26.59 3.11 12.46
CA ASP A 233 27.35 4.14 13.16
C ASP A 233 26.60 5.44 13.44
N LEU A 234 25.36 5.60 12.97
CA LEU A 234 24.54 6.74 13.39
C LEU A 234 23.92 6.44 14.74
N LYS A 235 24.46 7.06 15.79
CA LYS A 235 23.86 7.04 17.13
C LYS A 235 22.37 7.38 16.99
N PRO A 236 21.45 6.47 17.35
CA PRO A 236 20.02 6.71 17.20
C PRO A 236 19.63 7.91 18.05
N THR A 237 19.41 9.05 17.42
CA THR A 237 18.79 10.19 18.07
C THR A 237 17.32 9.84 18.26
N ASN A 238 17.01 9.35 19.46
CA ASN A 238 15.72 8.81 19.92
C ASN A 238 14.49 9.73 19.75
N GLN A 239 14.65 10.97 19.30
CA GLN A 239 13.54 11.94 19.19
C GLN A 239 12.70 11.79 17.91
N TYR A 240 13.06 10.85 17.04
CA TYR A 240 12.66 10.88 15.64
C TYR A 240 11.77 9.71 15.19
N PHE A 241 11.16 8.98 16.13
CA PHE A 241 10.14 7.97 15.81
C PHE A 241 8.76 8.33 16.35
N MET A 242 8.55 9.58 16.77
CA MET A 242 7.22 9.99 17.17
C MET A 242 6.35 10.12 15.91
N PRO A 243 5.24 9.37 15.83
CA PRO A 243 4.27 9.57 14.76
C PRO A 243 3.81 11.04 14.75
N PRO A 244 3.37 11.57 13.60
CA PRO A 244 2.82 12.90 13.56
C PRO A 244 1.69 13.02 14.60
N PRO A 245 1.46 14.23 15.14
CA PRO A 245 0.31 14.46 16.00
C PRO A 245 -0.95 13.91 15.34
N PRO A 246 -1.83 13.20 16.08
CA PRO A 246 -3.09 12.69 15.52
C PRO A 246 -3.83 13.81 14.80
N ALA A 247 -4.48 13.48 13.67
CA ALA A 247 -5.13 14.47 12.83
C ALA A 247 -6.22 15.26 13.58
N SER A 248 -6.77 14.70 14.65
CA SER A 248 -7.72 15.35 15.56
C SER A 248 -7.14 16.56 16.28
N LEU A 249 -5.83 16.63 16.55
CA LEU A 249 -5.21 17.80 17.17
C LEU A 249 -5.12 19.00 16.23
N ASN A 250 -5.14 18.77 14.92
CA ASN A 250 -5.10 19.84 13.92
C ASN A 250 -6.49 20.38 13.60
N ARG A 251 -7.55 19.87 14.24
CA ARG A 251 -8.93 20.27 13.99
C ARG A 251 -9.25 21.59 14.70
N SER A 252 -9.96 22.49 14.02
CA SER A 252 -10.49 23.68 14.69
C SER A 252 -11.61 23.24 15.64
N PRO A 253 -11.73 23.81 16.86
CA PRO A 253 -12.85 23.54 17.75
C PRO A 253 -14.23 23.74 17.10
N ALA A 254 -14.32 24.53 16.03
CA ALA A 254 -15.53 24.80 15.28
C ALA A 254 -15.90 23.73 14.24
N ASP A 255 -14.94 22.90 13.80
CA ASP A 255 -15.21 21.84 12.82
C ASP A 255 -16.03 20.73 13.50
N GLU A 256 -16.93 20.04 12.79
CA GLU A 256 -17.67 18.88 13.34
C GLU A 256 -16.77 17.63 13.44
N VAL A 257 -17.00 16.76 14.45
CA VAL A 257 -16.24 15.51 14.58
C VAL A 257 -16.72 14.56 13.50
N ARG A 258 -15.82 14.11 12.63
CA ARG A 258 -16.17 13.08 11.65
C ARG A 258 -15.94 11.72 12.30
N VAL A 259 -17.02 10.96 12.43
CA VAL A 259 -17.04 9.69 13.13
C VAL A 259 -17.32 8.56 12.14
N ALA A 260 -16.67 7.42 12.32
CA ALA A 260 -17.01 6.17 11.66
C ALA A 260 -17.07 5.01 12.66
N HIS A 261 -17.79 3.95 12.29
CA HIS A 261 -17.88 2.72 13.08
C HIS A 261 -17.33 1.54 12.30
N LEU A 262 -16.40 0.82 12.92
CA LEU A 262 -15.83 -0.41 12.40
C LEU A 262 -16.37 -1.61 13.18
N TYR A 263 -16.88 -2.62 12.49
CA TYR A 263 -17.44 -3.82 13.09
C TYR A 263 -16.50 -5.01 12.83
N LEU A 264 -15.65 -5.34 13.80
CA LEU A 264 -14.70 -6.45 13.70
C LEU A 264 -15.31 -7.73 14.27
N LYS A 265 -15.08 -8.86 13.58
CA LYS A 265 -15.54 -10.18 14.03
C LYS A 265 -14.56 -11.25 13.58
N ALA A 266 -14.23 -12.19 14.45
CA ALA A 266 -13.13 -13.13 14.26
C ALA A 266 -13.35 -14.05 13.05
N HIS A 267 -14.60 -14.39 12.76
CA HIS A 267 -14.94 -15.22 11.61
C HIS A 267 -14.81 -14.50 10.26
N ASN A 268 -14.73 -13.16 10.24
CA ASN A 268 -14.50 -12.39 9.03
C ASN A 268 -13.00 -12.25 8.67
N ARG A 269 -12.13 -13.09 9.24
CA ARG A 269 -10.70 -13.06 8.96
C ARG A 269 -10.41 -13.51 7.53
N LEU A 270 -9.84 -12.60 6.73
CA LEU A 270 -9.40 -12.85 5.36
C LEU A 270 -8.06 -13.59 5.32
N SER A 271 -7.12 -13.20 6.17
CA SER A 271 -5.79 -13.81 6.22
C SER A 271 -5.11 -13.64 7.58
N GLN A 272 -4.13 -14.50 7.84
CA GLN A 272 -3.26 -14.44 9.00
C GLN A 272 -1.82 -14.60 8.54
N GLY A 273 -1.03 -13.55 8.71
CA GLY A 273 0.40 -13.55 8.48
C GLY A 273 1.17 -13.68 9.79
N HIS A 274 2.49 -13.82 9.68
CA HIS A 274 3.39 -13.85 10.84
C HIS A 274 3.34 -12.54 11.66
N HIS A 275 3.00 -11.43 11.01
CA HIS A 275 3.08 -10.10 11.60
C HIS A 275 1.76 -9.33 11.63
N SER A 276 0.68 -9.90 11.12
CA SER A 276 -0.61 -9.23 11.07
C SER A 276 -1.75 -10.21 10.85
N SER A 277 -2.96 -9.78 11.18
CA SER A 277 -4.20 -10.43 10.75
C SER A 277 -5.01 -9.43 9.94
N VAL A 278 -5.69 -9.90 8.90
CA VAL A 278 -6.53 -9.06 8.04
C VAL A 278 -7.96 -9.57 8.12
N PHE A 279 -8.89 -8.66 8.33
CA PHE A 279 -10.32 -8.94 8.46
C PHE A 279 -11.09 -8.15 7.39
N ALA A 280 -12.11 -8.77 6.80
CA ALA A 280 -13.15 -8.02 6.12
C ALA A 280 -14.08 -7.45 7.20
N ALA A 281 -14.40 -6.17 7.12
CA ALA A 281 -15.19 -5.53 8.16
C ALA A 281 -16.20 -4.56 7.55
N PRO A 282 -17.46 -4.55 8.01
CA PRO A 282 -18.36 -3.44 7.78
C PRO A 282 -17.79 -2.17 8.42
N LEU A 283 -17.75 -1.11 7.63
CA LEU A 283 -17.42 0.25 8.02
C LEU A 283 -18.63 1.12 7.71
N ARG A 284 -19.19 1.74 8.74
CA ARG A 284 -20.30 2.69 8.64
C ARG A 284 -19.75 4.11 8.75
N LEU A 285 -19.95 4.90 7.70
CA LEU A 285 -19.44 6.28 7.59
C LEU A 285 -20.23 7.09 6.56
N ARG A 286 -20.09 8.42 6.59
CA ARG A 286 -20.60 9.30 5.53
C ARG A 286 -19.67 9.28 4.32
N LEU A 287 -20.25 9.13 3.12
CA LEU A 287 -19.50 9.11 1.86
C LEU A 287 -19.90 10.24 0.90
N ASP A 288 -21.06 10.87 1.11
CA ASP A 288 -21.55 11.99 0.31
C ASP A 288 -21.51 13.29 1.13
N PRO A 289 -20.72 14.31 0.72
CA PRO A 289 -20.65 15.59 1.42
C PRO A 289 -21.99 16.32 1.49
N GLY A 290 -22.88 16.08 0.51
CA GLY A 290 -24.22 16.68 0.45
C GLY A 290 -25.27 15.95 1.29
N SER A 291 -24.95 14.75 1.79
CA SER A 291 -25.87 13.93 2.57
C SER A 291 -25.41 13.77 4.02
N GLN A 292 -26.36 13.71 4.94
CA GLN A 292 -26.12 13.32 6.33
C GLN A 292 -26.29 11.80 6.53
N GLU A 293 -26.71 11.08 5.50
CA GLU A 293 -26.87 9.64 5.55
C GLU A 293 -25.51 8.94 5.61
N GLU A 294 -25.45 7.93 6.47
CA GLU A 294 -24.30 7.05 6.57
C GLU A 294 -24.47 5.84 5.66
N SER A 295 -23.40 5.46 4.99
CA SER A 295 -23.31 4.25 4.19
C SER A 295 -22.56 3.18 4.96
N THR A 296 -22.99 1.93 4.84
CA THR A 296 -22.21 0.77 5.29
C THR A 296 -21.52 0.13 4.09
N VAL A 297 -20.20 0.05 4.17
CA VAL A 297 -19.33 -0.52 3.14
C VAL A 297 -18.39 -1.54 3.75
N ARG A 298 -17.81 -2.41 2.94
CA ARG A 298 -16.87 -3.44 3.36
C ARG A 298 -15.44 -3.01 3.02
N ILE A 299 -14.53 -3.20 3.96
CA ILE A 299 -13.11 -2.87 3.83
C ILE A 299 -12.23 -3.99 4.38
N ALA A 300 -10.93 -3.94 4.09
CA ALA A 300 -9.93 -4.75 4.78
C ALA A 300 -9.35 -3.97 5.96
N ALA A 301 -9.51 -4.51 7.17
CA ALA A 301 -8.91 -4.02 8.40
C ALA A 301 -7.73 -4.92 8.79
N LYS A 302 -6.51 -4.36 8.77
CA LYS A 302 -5.30 -5.06 9.17
C LYS A 302 -4.90 -4.66 10.59
N THR A 303 -4.67 -5.66 11.43
CA THR A 303 -4.26 -5.50 12.84
C THR A 303 -2.92 -6.18 13.09
N ALA A 304 -2.19 -5.70 14.10
CA ALA A 304 -0.95 -6.31 14.56
C ALA A 304 -1.22 -7.25 15.76
N PRO A 305 -0.55 -8.41 15.85
CA PRO A 305 -0.54 -9.21 17.08
C PRO A 305 0.20 -8.46 18.20
N GLY A 306 0.15 -9.00 19.42
CA GLY A 306 0.70 -8.37 20.64
C GLY A 306 2.22 -8.46 20.77
N SER A 307 2.97 -8.09 19.73
CA SER A 307 4.43 -7.92 19.81
C SER A 307 4.89 -6.57 19.30
N CYS A 308 5.93 -5.98 19.91
CA CYS A 308 6.36 -4.62 19.55
C CYS A 308 6.77 -4.47 18.07
N GLY A 309 7.45 -5.47 17.51
CA GLY A 309 7.94 -5.45 16.12
C GLY A 309 6.80 -5.43 15.11
N THR A 310 5.71 -6.15 15.38
CA THR A 310 4.55 -6.20 14.48
C THR A 310 3.76 -4.90 14.47
N HIS A 311 3.61 -4.25 15.62
CA HIS A 311 3.07 -2.88 15.70
C HIS A 311 3.96 -1.89 14.94
N LYS A 312 5.29 -2.05 15.00
CA LYS A 312 6.23 -1.23 14.24
C LYS A 312 6.09 -1.45 12.73
N MET A 313 5.97 -2.70 12.26
CA MET A 313 5.73 -3.00 10.83
C MET A 313 4.39 -2.45 10.34
N LEU A 314 3.32 -2.57 11.12
CA LEU A 314 2.03 -2.01 10.73
C LEU A 314 2.08 -0.47 10.63
N HIS A 315 2.86 0.18 11.50
CA HIS A 315 3.10 1.62 11.42
C HIS A 315 3.91 2.02 10.19
N LEU A 316 4.99 1.28 9.90
CA LEU A 316 5.81 1.46 8.69
C LEU A 316 4.95 1.35 7.43
N GLU A 317 4.13 0.29 7.36
CA GLU A 317 3.19 0.07 6.26
C GLU A 317 2.22 1.24 6.08
N ALA A 318 1.63 1.73 7.18
CA ALA A 318 0.73 2.87 7.13
C ALA A 318 1.42 4.15 6.63
N GLY A 319 2.68 4.38 7.04
CA GLY A 319 3.48 5.50 6.54
C GLY A 319 3.78 5.41 5.04
N VAL A 320 4.02 4.21 4.52
CA VAL A 320 4.17 3.98 3.07
C VAL A 320 2.86 4.26 2.34
N TYR A 321 1.72 3.80 2.87
CA TYR A 321 0.41 4.08 2.28
C TYR A 321 0.07 5.57 2.26
N ASP A 322 0.38 6.31 3.33
CA ASP A 322 0.17 7.76 3.39
C ASP A 322 1.02 8.51 2.36
N ALA A 323 2.22 8.02 2.08
CA ALA A 323 3.14 8.60 1.12
C ALA A 323 2.79 8.30 -0.34
N PHE A 324 1.99 7.26 -0.62
CA PHE A 324 1.64 6.94 -2.00
C PHE A 324 0.91 8.09 -2.70
N PRO A 325 1.35 8.48 -3.91
CA PRO A 325 0.56 9.39 -4.71
C PRO A 325 -0.75 8.70 -5.12
N ARG A 326 -1.83 9.49 -5.16
CA ARG A 326 -3.18 8.99 -5.44
C ARG A 326 -3.27 8.13 -6.71
N TYR A 327 -2.49 8.43 -7.74
CA TYR A 327 -2.51 7.67 -8.99
C TYR A 327 -2.04 6.21 -8.88
N LEU A 328 -1.30 5.83 -7.84
CA LEU A 328 -0.96 4.43 -7.60
C LEU A 328 -2.14 3.66 -6.99
N MET A 329 -3.11 4.36 -6.41
CA MET A 329 -4.28 3.80 -5.73
C MET A 329 -5.58 3.95 -6.56
N ASP A 330 -5.60 4.85 -7.54
CA ASP A 330 -6.77 5.20 -8.33
C ASP A 330 -6.87 4.41 -9.63
N ASP A 331 -8.04 3.82 -9.89
CA ASP A 331 -8.34 3.04 -11.10
C ASP A 331 -8.71 3.91 -12.30
N GLN A 332 -8.86 5.22 -12.10
CA GLN A 332 -9.31 6.18 -13.11
C GLN A 332 -8.22 7.18 -13.50
N TYR A 333 -6.98 7.00 -13.07
CA TYR A 333 -5.94 7.98 -13.32
C TYR A 333 -5.51 8.02 -14.79
N ILE A 334 -5.79 9.14 -15.45
CA ILE A 334 -5.38 9.41 -16.83
C ILE A 334 -4.00 10.08 -16.80
N THR A 335 -2.97 9.37 -17.24
CA THR A 335 -1.66 9.99 -17.54
C THR A 335 -1.71 10.65 -18.91
N GLY A 336 -1.59 11.98 -18.98
CA GLY A 336 -1.44 12.70 -20.25
C GLY A 336 -1.76 14.20 -20.13
N SER A 337 -0.92 15.03 -20.75
CA SER A 337 -1.21 16.47 -20.89
C SER A 337 -2.49 16.66 -21.68
N ARG A 338 -3.36 17.58 -21.23
CA ARG A 338 -4.63 17.92 -21.91
C ARG A 338 -4.45 18.35 -23.38
N SER A 339 -3.23 18.71 -23.79
CA SER A 339 -2.95 19.31 -25.10
C SER A 339 -2.68 18.33 -26.25
N SER A 340 -2.61 17.01 -26.03
CA SER A 340 -2.38 16.05 -27.12
C SER A 340 -3.54 15.06 -27.27
N VAL A 341 -4.09 14.96 -28.48
CA VAL A 341 -5.19 14.04 -28.90
C VAL A 341 -4.75 12.56 -28.92
N THR A 342 -3.52 12.26 -28.54
CA THR A 342 -3.03 10.88 -28.48
C THR A 342 -3.78 10.07 -27.43
N VAL A 343 -4.20 8.87 -27.81
CA VAL A 343 -4.95 7.87 -27.02
C VAL A 343 -4.50 7.86 -25.56
N ARG A 344 -5.43 8.16 -24.65
CA ARG A 344 -5.21 8.17 -23.21
C ARG A 344 -5.19 6.73 -22.69
N TRP A 345 -4.00 6.23 -22.40
CA TRP A 345 -3.82 4.96 -21.72
C TRP A 345 -4.00 5.16 -20.21
N VAL A 346 -5.08 4.61 -19.65
CA VAL A 346 -5.28 4.54 -18.20
C VAL A 346 -4.47 3.37 -17.68
N LYS A 347 -3.53 3.65 -16.76
CA LYS A 347 -2.78 2.59 -16.09
C LYS A 347 -3.59 2.11 -14.87
N PRO A 348 -3.75 0.80 -14.65
CA PRO A 348 -4.51 0.28 -13.50
C PRO A 348 -3.82 0.66 -12.18
N ALA A 349 -4.53 0.78 -11.06
CA ALA A 349 -3.87 1.03 -9.78
C ALA A 349 -2.91 -0.11 -9.40
N VAL A 350 -1.82 0.27 -8.73
CA VAL A 350 -0.71 -0.60 -8.31
C VAL A 350 -0.93 -1.13 -6.90
N VAL A 351 -1.48 -0.32 -6.01
CA VAL A 351 -1.65 -0.64 -4.59
C VAL A 351 -3.11 -0.40 -4.14
N PRO A 352 -3.57 -1.01 -3.04
CA PRO A 352 -4.90 -0.77 -2.48
C PRO A 352 -5.16 0.71 -2.17
N LYS A 353 -6.41 1.15 -2.25
CA LYS A 353 -6.79 2.46 -1.68
C LYS A 353 -6.60 2.45 -0.16
N PHE A 354 -6.08 3.56 0.34
CA PHE A 354 -5.83 3.78 1.75
C PHE A 354 -6.98 4.55 2.40
N TYR A 355 -7.58 3.98 3.46
CA TYR A 355 -8.73 4.55 4.18
C TYR A 355 -8.38 5.03 5.59
N GLY A 356 -7.14 4.85 6.00
CA GLY A 356 -6.55 5.47 7.18
C GLY A 356 -5.87 4.49 8.12
N TYR A 357 -5.11 5.05 9.05
CA TYR A 357 -4.42 4.33 10.10
C TYR A 357 -4.75 4.95 11.44
N TYR A 358 -5.20 4.13 12.37
CA TYR A 358 -5.85 4.56 13.60
C TYR A 358 -5.17 3.94 14.82
N ALA A 359 -5.09 4.71 15.90
CA ALA A 359 -4.57 4.27 17.19
C ALA A 359 -5.63 4.43 18.28
N ALA A 360 -5.68 3.48 19.22
CA ALA A 360 -6.61 3.54 20.35
C ALA A 360 -6.32 4.76 21.22
N VAL A 361 -7.36 5.30 21.85
CA VAL A 361 -7.27 6.48 22.73
C VAL A 361 -7.28 6.06 24.19
N GLY A 362 -6.34 6.57 24.98
CA GLY A 362 -6.31 6.37 26.44
C GLY A 362 -7.35 7.22 27.17
N ALA A 363 -7.49 6.98 28.48
CA ALA A 363 -8.40 7.77 29.32
C ALA A 363 -8.05 9.27 29.35
N ASP A 364 -6.81 9.63 29.02
CA ASP A 364 -6.33 11.02 28.90
C ASP A 364 -6.65 11.68 27.54
N GLY A 365 -7.36 10.97 26.66
CA GLY A 365 -7.69 11.45 25.32
C GLY A 365 -6.52 11.39 24.32
N LYS A 366 -5.35 10.85 24.71
CA LYS A 366 -4.18 10.76 23.83
C LYS A 366 -4.12 9.39 23.13
N PRO A 367 -3.59 9.34 21.89
CA PRO A 367 -3.38 8.06 21.22
C PRO A 367 -2.32 7.21 21.93
N ILE A 368 -2.63 5.94 22.15
CA ILE A 368 -1.74 4.95 22.75
C ILE A 368 -0.81 4.43 21.66
N MET A 369 0.38 5.03 21.55
CA MET A 369 1.41 4.61 20.59
C MET A 369 2.77 4.34 21.25
N PRO A 370 2.83 3.51 22.30
CA PRO A 370 4.10 3.13 22.89
C PRO A 370 4.96 2.35 21.89
N MET A 371 6.27 2.45 22.10
CA MET A 371 7.29 1.69 21.39
C MET A 371 8.37 1.30 22.39
N HIS A 372 8.89 0.07 22.28
CA HIS A 372 10.09 -0.30 23.01
C HIS A 372 11.31 0.39 22.39
N LEU A 373 12.09 1.07 23.23
CA LEU A 373 13.35 1.67 22.82
C LEU A 373 14.31 0.57 22.35
N GLY A 374 14.93 0.76 21.18
CA GLY A 374 15.90 -0.20 20.63
C GLY A 374 15.30 -1.46 20.01
N CYS A 375 13.97 -1.65 20.00
CA CYS A 375 13.37 -2.78 19.28
C CYS A 375 13.31 -2.53 17.76
N HIS A 376 13.83 -3.48 16.99
CA HIS A 376 13.67 -3.52 15.53
C HIS A 376 12.34 -4.20 15.12
N SER A 377 11.99 -4.11 13.83
CA SER A 377 10.76 -4.68 13.26
C SER A 377 10.60 -6.17 13.51
N ASP A 378 11.71 -6.90 13.59
CA ASP A 378 11.69 -8.35 13.80
C ASP A 378 11.63 -8.78 15.28
N MET A 379 11.55 -7.83 16.22
CA MET A 379 11.46 -8.15 17.65
C MET A 379 10.08 -8.71 18.03
N THR A 380 10.09 -9.70 18.89
CA THR A 380 8.88 -10.42 19.36
C THR A 380 8.51 -10.08 20.81
N CYS A 381 9.08 -9.03 21.40
CA CYS A 381 8.78 -8.64 22.77
C CYS A 381 7.26 -8.51 22.94
N PRO A 382 6.65 -9.22 23.90
CA PRO A 382 5.21 -9.14 24.12
C PRO A 382 4.83 -7.75 24.59
N VAL A 383 3.66 -7.28 24.13
CA VAL A 383 3.16 -5.95 24.47
C VAL A 383 1.69 -6.02 24.84
N SER A 384 1.31 -5.16 25.77
CA SER A 384 -0.02 -5.12 26.38
C SER A 384 -0.87 -3.93 25.90
N TRP A 385 -0.35 -3.07 25.04
CA TRP A 385 -1.15 -1.97 24.49
C TRP A 385 -2.09 -2.43 23.37
N PRO A 386 -3.21 -1.73 23.14
CA PRO A 386 -4.16 -2.09 22.08
C PRO A 386 -3.52 -2.13 20.69
N THR A 387 -4.03 -3.02 19.83
CA THR A 387 -3.57 -3.06 18.44
C THR A 387 -3.97 -1.80 17.69
N ARG A 388 -3.12 -1.40 16.73
CA ARG A 388 -3.41 -0.32 15.80
C ARG A 388 -4.12 -0.90 14.58
N ILE A 389 -4.89 -0.08 13.87
CA ILE A 389 -5.72 -0.56 12.77
C ILE A 389 -5.37 0.19 11.49
N LEU A 390 -5.00 -0.55 10.46
CA LEU A 390 -4.80 -0.05 9.10
C LEU A 390 -6.01 -0.45 8.25
N LEU A 391 -6.71 0.55 7.69
CA LEU A 391 -7.87 0.36 6.83
C LEU A 391 -7.46 0.56 5.36
N VAL A 392 -7.69 -0.46 4.54
CA VAL A 392 -7.37 -0.46 3.11
C VAL A 392 -8.48 -1.12 2.28
N GLU A 393 -8.42 -0.93 0.96
CA GLU A 393 -9.27 -1.63 0.00
C GLU A 393 -9.17 -3.15 0.15
N GLU A 394 -10.30 -3.84 0.11
CA GLU A 394 -10.36 -5.30 0.08
C GLU A 394 -10.07 -5.81 -1.35
N CYS A 395 -8.79 -6.09 -1.64
CA CYS A 395 -8.28 -6.23 -3.02
C CYS A 395 -8.19 -7.67 -3.59
N GLY A 396 -9.15 -8.54 -3.34
CA GLY A 396 -9.18 -9.89 -3.93
C GLY A 396 -8.28 -10.91 -3.23
N ARG A 397 -7.68 -11.85 -3.98
CA ARG A 397 -6.95 -13.01 -3.44
C ARG A 397 -5.51 -13.10 -3.91
N PRO A 398 -4.58 -13.69 -3.15
CA PRO A 398 -3.21 -13.94 -3.59
C PRO A 398 -3.12 -14.58 -4.98
N ILE A 399 -2.14 -14.15 -5.79
CA ILE A 399 -1.91 -14.77 -7.09
C ILE A 399 -1.34 -16.20 -6.93
N LEU A 400 -1.67 -17.05 -7.90
CA LEU A 400 -1.01 -18.32 -8.11
C LEU A 400 -0.29 -18.24 -9.47
N PRO A 401 1.01 -17.90 -9.51
CA PRO A 401 1.70 -17.61 -10.76
C PRO A 401 1.62 -18.75 -11.78
N SER A 402 1.66 -20.00 -11.33
CA SER A 402 1.54 -21.19 -12.19
C SER A 402 0.23 -21.27 -12.96
N ALA A 403 -0.85 -20.66 -12.45
CA ALA A 403 -2.17 -20.64 -13.09
C ALA A 403 -2.36 -19.46 -14.08
N PHE A 404 -1.37 -18.55 -14.18
CA PHE A 404 -1.49 -17.34 -14.99
C PHE A 404 -0.85 -17.51 -16.37
N THR A 405 -1.42 -16.80 -17.35
CA THR A 405 -0.82 -16.66 -18.69
C THR A 405 0.49 -15.86 -18.62
N PRO A 406 1.37 -15.99 -19.63
CA PRO A 406 2.57 -15.16 -19.70
C PRO A 406 2.28 -13.66 -19.60
N ASP A 407 1.25 -13.17 -20.28
CA ASP A 407 0.85 -11.75 -20.24
C ASP A 407 0.41 -11.32 -18.84
N GLN A 408 -0.38 -12.13 -18.14
CA GLN A 408 -0.80 -11.84 -16.76
C GLN A 408 0.38 -11.80 -15.79
N ARG A 409 1.36 -12.69 -15.95
CA ARG A 409 2.60 -12.67 -15.14
C ARG A 409 3.42 -11.41 -15.46
N PHE A 410 3.48 -11.01 -16.73
CA PHE A 410 4.14 -9.78 -17.15
C PHE A 410 3.45 -8.54 -16.59
N ASP A 411 2.12 -8.49 -16.58
CA ASP A 411 1.35 -7.41 -15.94
C ASP A 411 1.66 -7.29 -14.44
N CYS A 412 1.85 -8.42 -13.75
CA CYS A 412 2.28 -8.42 -12.35
C CYS A 412 3.68 -7.83 -12.18
N LEU A 413 4.62 -8.06 -13.10
CA LEU A 413 5.95 -7.44 -13.05
C LEU A 413 5.89 -5.94 -13.33
N GLN A 414 5.06 -5.52 -14.30
CA GLN A 414 4.86 -4.10 -14.57
C GLN A 414 4.34 -3.34 -13.35
N LEU A 415 3.62 -3.98 -12.42
CA LEU A 415 3.26 -3.35 -11.15
C LEU A 415 4.48 -2.97 -10.32
N VAL A 416 5.49 -3.86 -10.25
CA VAL A 416 6.72 -3.65 -9.49
C VAL A 416 7.54 -2.52 -10.12
N GLU A 417 7.72 -2.54 -11.43
CA GLU A 417 8.41 -1.48 -12.16
C GLU A 417 7.73 -0.11 -11.95
N ARG A 418 6.39 -0.08 -11.98
CA ARG A 418 5.63 1.15 -11.75
C ARG A 418 5.70 1.64 -10.31
N LEU A 419 5.77 0.72 -9.34
CA LEU A 419 6.00 1.04 -7.94
C LEU A 419 7.38 1.70 -7.77
N HIS A 420 8.43 1.09 -8.33
CA HIS A 420 9.81 1.59 -8.29
C HIS A 420 9.95 2.93 -9.00
N ALA A 421 9.36 3.07 -10.19
CA ALA A 421 9.36 4.33 -10.95
C ALA A 421 8.66 5.48 -10.21
N ALA A 422 7.74 5.16 -9.28
CA ALA A 422 7.10 6.14 -8.42
C ALA A 422 7.92 6.45 -7.14
N GLY A 423 9.08 5.83 -6.95
CA GLY A 423 9.94 6.03 -5.78
C GLY A 423 9.53 5.18 -4.57
N PHE A 424 8.91 4.02 -4.78
CA PHE A 424 8.54 3.09 -3.70
C PHE A 424 9.11 1.70 -3.95
N ALA A 425 9.44 0.98 -2.88
CA ALA A 425 9.83 -0.44 -2.92
C ALA A 425 9.01 -1.19 -1.87
N GLN A 426 8.54 -2.41 -2.16
CA GLN A 426 7.77 -3.19 -1.18
C GLN A 426 8.71 -3.99 -0.26
N ASN A 427 9.91 -4.35 -0.73
CA ASN A 427 11.03 -4.89 0.07
C ASN A 427 10.71 -6.21 0.82
N SER A 428 9.65 -6.91 0.40
CA SER A 428 9.29 -8.25 0.86
C SER A 428 8.49 -8.98 -0.22
N MET A 429 8.88 -8.81 -1.49
CA MET A 429 8.06 -9.21 -2.62
C MET A 429 7.93 -10.73 -2.68
N HIS A 430 6.69 -11.21 -2.76
CA HIS A 430 6.33 -12.62 -2.85
C HIS A 430 4.98 -12.75 -3.59
N PRO A 431 4.69 -13.89 -4.24
CA PRO A 431 3.40 -14.11 -4.88
C PRO A 431 2.19 -13.87 -3.96
N ARG A 432 2.32 -14.19 -2.66
CA ARG A 432 1.27 -13.92 -1.68
C ARG A 432 0.96 -12.43 -1.45
N ASN A 433 1.89 -11.56 -1.81
CA ASN A 433 1.81 -10.10 -1.66
C ASN A 433 1.39 -9.41 -2.96
N VAL A 434 1.07 -10.17 -4.00
CA VAL A 434 0.36 -9.67 -5.18
C VAL A 434 -1.03 -10.31 -5.16
N LEU A 435 -2.07 -9.47 -5.17
CA LEU A 435 -3.45 -9.91 -5.20
C LEU A 435 -4.02 -9.80 -6.61
N VAL A 436 -4.95 -10.69 -6.96
CA VAL A 436 -5.78 -10.66 -8.16
C VAL A 436 -7.25 -10.51 -7.80
N GLN A 437 -7.95 -9.67 -8.55
CA GLN A 437 -9.39 -9.49 -8.49
C GLN A 437 -10.00 -9.41 -9.91
N PRO A 438 -11.32 -9.64 -10.05
CA PRO A 438 -12.01 -9.42 -11.30
C PRO A 438 -11.79 -7.99 -11.81
N GLY A 439 -11.51 -7.83 -13.10
CA GLY A 439 -11.29 -6.54 -13.74
C GLY A 439 -12.04 -6.39 -15.07
N PRO A 440 -11.79 -5.29 -15.80
CA PRO A 440 -10.95 -4.17 -15.39
C PRO A 440 -11.65 -3.33 -14.31
N LEU A 441 -10.90 -2.72 -13.40
CA LEU A 441 -11.49 -2.01 -12.24
C LEU A 441 -12.27 -0.74 -12.59
N ARG A 442 -12.06 -0.21 -13.80
CA ARG A 442 -12.90 0.86 -14.37
C ARG A 442 -14.33 0.41 -14.66
N ALA A 443 -14.56 -0.89 -14.84
CA ALA A 443 -15.91 -1.42 -15.04
C ALA A 443 -16.63 -1.50 -13.69
N PRO A 444 -17.97 -1.34 -13.66
CA PRO A 444 -18.75 -1.60 -12.45
C PRO A 444 -18.59 -3.06 -12.01
N PRO A 445 -18.72 -3.40 -10.71
CA PRO A 445 -18.47 -4.74 -10.18
C PRO A 445 -19.14 -5.88 -10.97
N ALA A 446 -20.39 -5.67 -11.40
CA ALA A 446 -21.17 -6.66 -12.16
C ALA A 446 -20.61 -6.99 -13.55
N ALA A 447 -19.77 -6.12 -14.11
CA ALA A 447 -19.17 -6.30 -15.44
C ALA A 447 -17.69 -6.74 -15.36
N ARG A 448 -17.17 -6.98 -14.16
CA ARG A 448 -15.78 -7.41 -13.97
C ARG A 448 -15.66 -8.92 -14.10
N SER A 449 -14.52 -9.39 -14.59
CA SER A 449 -14.25 -10.82 -14.78
C SER A 449 -12.77 -11.16 -14.56
N TYR A 450 -12.47 -12.43 -14.33
CA TYR A 450 -11.09 -12.94 -14.31
C TYR A 450 -10.48 -13.12 -15.71
N ALA A 451 -11.26 -12.95 -16.79
CA ALA A 451 -10.73 -12.92 -18.15
C ALA A 451 -9.90 -11.65 -18.41
N THR A 452 -10.20 -10.57 -17.69
CA THR A 452 -9.46 -9.30 -17.73
C THR A 452 -9.08 -8.88 -16.30
N PRO A 453 -8.23 -9.66 -15.62
CA PRO A 453 -7.96 -9.48 -14.20
C PRO A 453 -7.31 -8.13 -13.90
N SER A 454 -7.36 -7.72 -12.63
CA SER A 454 -6.59 -6.59 -12.13
C SER A 454 -5.81 -7.00 -10.89
N PHE A 455 -4.63 -6.40 -10.74
CA PHE A 455 -3.64 -6.82 -9.76
C PHE A 455 -3.31 -5.68 -8.77
N ARG A 456 -2.88 -6.05 -7.56
CA ARG A 456 -2.45 -5.12 -6.51
C ARG A 456 -1.24 -5.65 -5.75
N ILE A 457 -0.26 -4.81 -5.45
CA ILE A 457 0.81 -5.10 -4.50
C ILE A 457 0.36 -4.69 -3.11
N ILE A 458 0.55 -5.56 -2.12
CA ILE A 458 0.17 -5.34 -0.72
C ILE A 458 1.34 -5.59 0.25
N ASP A 459 1.07 -5.42 1.54
CA ASP A 459 1.97 -5.80 2.65
C ASP A 459 3.26 -4.98 2.73
N PHE A 460 3.14 -3.66 2.91
CA PHE A 460 4.29 -2.75 2.98
C PHE A 460 4.93 -2.67 4.38
N GLY A 461 4.83 -3.73 5.20
CA GLY A 461 5.42 -3.75 6.55
C GLY A 461 6.94 -3.54 6.58
N ARG A 462 7.61 -3.82 5.45
CA ARG A 462 9.04 -3.54 5.20
C ARG A 462 9.27 -2.54 4.08
N GLY A 463 8.18 -1.95 3.56
CA GLY A 463 8.21 -1.08 2.41
C GLY A 463 8.99 0.21 2.67
N MET A 464 9.45 0.82 1.59
CA MET A 464 10.25 2.03 1.62
C MET A 464 9.71 3.03 0.60
N ALA A 465 9.65 4.30 0.99
CA ALA A 465 9.44 5.41 0.08
C ALA A 465 10.75 6.19 -0.03
N LEU A 466 11.22 6.46 -1.26
CA LEU A 466 12.43 7.21 -1.55
C LEU A 466 12.41 8.60 -0.90
N SER A 467 11.22 9.22 -0.83
CA SER A 467 10.99 10.51 -0.16
C SER A 467 11.26 10.48 1.35
N HIS A 468 11.30 9.30 1.98
CA HIS A 468 11.61 9.14 3.41
C HIS A 468 13.10 8.83 3.65
N LEU A 469 13.90 8.76 2.59
CA LEU A 469 15.32 8.43 2.67
C LEU A 469 16.16 9.70 2.58
N PRO A 470 17.17 9.88 3.44
CA PRO A 470 18.14 10.94 3.25
C PRO A 470 18.86 10.76 1.90
N PRO A 471 19.20 11.85 1.20
CA PRO A 471 19.88 11.79 -0.09
C PRO A 471 21.15 10.92 -0.11
N SER A 472 21.87 10.84 1.01
CA SER A 472 23.10 10.05 1.18
C SER A 472 22.90 8.55 0.99
N ILE A 473 21.67 8.03 1.09
CA ILE A 473 21.36 6.61 0.92
C ILE A 473 20.44 6.32 -0.27
N HIS A 474 20.15 7.31 -1.13
CA HIS A 474 19.30 7.09 -2.32
C HIS A 474 19.87 6.02 -3.27
N TRP A 475 21.19 5.86 -3.35
CA TRP A 475 21.83 4.80 -4.14
C TRP A 475 21.43 3.39 -3.69
N MET A 476 21.14 3.21 -2.40
CA MET A 476 20.71 1.93 -1.84
C MET A 476 19.28 1.60 -2.27
N PHE A 477 18.42 2.61 -2.45
CA PHE A 477 17.07 2.41 -2.96
C PHE A 477 17.06 1.80 -4.36
N ALA A 478 17.94 2.26 -5.26
CA ALA A 478 18.11 1.67 -6.59
C ALA A 478 18.53 0.19 -6.52
N LYS A 479 19.43 -0.16 -5.59
CA LYS A 479 19.85 -1.55 -5.36
C LYS A 479 18.73 -2.42 -4.79
N ILE A 480 17.89 -1.88 -3.92
CA ILE A 480 16.70 -2.56 -3.41
C ILE A 480 15.71 -2.82 -4.55
N CYS A 481 15.44 -1.82 -5.39
CA CYS A 481 14.56 -1.96 -6.56
C CYS A 481 15.05 -3.05 -7.52
N GLU A 482 16.35 -3.06 -7.86
CA GLU A 482 16.96 -4.08 -8.71
C GLU A 482 16.81 -5.50 -8.12
N GLY A 483 17.09 -5.65 -6.81
CA GLY A 483 16.93 -6.94 -6.13
C GLY A 483 15.48 -7.40 -6.04
N GLU A 484 14.55 -6.48 -5.82
CA GLU A 484 13.12 -6.75 -5.77
C GLU A 484 12.55 -7.15 -7.13
N GLU A 485 12.94 -6.46 -8.21
CA GLU A 485 12.62 -6.83 -9.59
C GLU A 485 13.11 -8.24 -9.92
N TRP A 486 14.36 -8.56 -9.57
CA TRP A 486 14.90 -9.90 -9.81
C TRP A 486 14.13 -10.97 -9.04
N LYS A 487 13.82 -10.70 -7.77
CA LYS A 487 13.02 -11.60 -6.93
C LYS A 487 11.61 -11.79 -7.50
N ALA A 488 10.96 -10.71 -7.93
CA ALA A 488 9.64 -10.73 -8.55
C ALA A 488 9.67 -11.52 -9.86
N ALA A 489 10.63 -11.25 -10.75
CA ALA A 489 10.80 -11.97 -12.01
C ALA A 489 10.96 -13.48 -11.77
N ARG A 490 11.85 -13.88 -10.84
CA ARG A 490 12.04 -15.30 -10.50
C ARG A 490 10.75 -15.94 -9.99
N GLN A 491 10.07 -15.31 -9.04
CA GLN A 491 8.92 -15.91 -8.36
C GLN A 491 7.60 -15.83 -9.16
N ILE A 492 7.42 -14.81 -10.00
CA ILE A 492 6.18 -14.56 -10.75
C ILE A 492 6.24 -15.16 -12.16
N LEU A 493 7.36 -15.03 -12.87
CA LEU A 493 7.49 -15.65 -14.20
C LEU A 493 7.67 -17.16 -14.10
N GLY A 494 8.10 -17.66 -12.94
CA GLY A 494 8.36 -19.08 -12.72
C GLY A 494 9.67 -19.51 -13.37
N PHE A 495 10.69 -18.66 -13.37
CA PHE A 495 12.06 -19.09 -13.69
C PHE A 495 12.47 -20.11 -12.63
N CYS A 496 12.30 -21.39 -12.95
CA CYS A 496 12.45 -22.51 -12.04
C CYS A 496 13.85 -22.55 -11.38
N GLU A 497 13.87 -23.03 -10.14
CA GLU A 497 15.07 -23.33 -9.34
C GLU A 497 15.93 -24.49 -9.88
N GLY A 498 15.68 -24.95 -11.11
CA GLY A 498 16.48 -25.96 -11.82
C GLY A 498 17.64 -25.38 -12.64
N TRP A 499 17.83 -24.06 -12.64
CA TRP A 499 18.88 -23.38 -13.40
C TRP A 499 20.26 -23.41 -12.74
N ASP A 500 20.41 -24.09 -11.59
CA ASP A 500 21.71 -24.20 -10.92
C ASP A 500 22.62 -25.29 -11.49
N HIS A 501 22.18 -26.22 -12.36
CA HIS A 501 23.11 -27.24 -12.91
C HIS A 501 22.83 -27.86 -14.30
N VAL A 502 21.82 -27.44 -15.07
CA VAL A 502 21.60 -27.99 -16.43
C VAL A 502 22.29 -27.13 -17.48
N ARG A 503 23.50 -27.56 -17.85
CA ARG A 503 24.26 -27.22 -19.08
C ARG A 503 23.82 -25.97 -19.83
N VAL A 504 24.54 -24.88 -19.52
CA VAL A 504 24.79 -23.73 -20.41
C VAL A 504 25.65 -24.17 -21.60
N VAL A 505 25.16 -25.08 -22.45
CA VAL A 505 25.73 -25.35 -23.77
C VAL A 505 24.61 -25.92 -24.65
N ALA A 506 23.84 -25.04 -25.31
CA ALA A 506 23.09 -25.25 -26.57
C ALA A 506 21.73 -24.52 -26.64
N ALA A 507 21.15 -24.06 -25.52
CA ALA A 507 20.01 -23.12 -25.52
C ALA A 507 20.44 -21.64 -25.28
N SER A 508 21.76 -21.39 -25.25
CA SER A 508 22.40 -20.18 -24.70
C SER A 508 22.53 -18.98 -25.65
N MET A 509 21.76 -18.91 -26.74
CA MET A 509 21.72 -17.67 -27.53
C MET A 509 20.43 -16.91 -27.31
N VAL A 510 19.25 -17.51 -27.48
CA VAL A 510 18.01 -16.73 -27.40
C VAL A 510 17.67 -16.33 -25.96
N GLU A 511 17.90 -17.20 -24.98
CA GLU A 511 17.54 -16.92 -23.58
C GLU A 511 18.62 -16.14 -22.83
N THR A 512 19.91 -16.36 -23.13
CA THR A 512 20.99 -15.48 -22.68
C THR A 512 20.92 -14.13 -23.40
N LEU A 513 20.51 -14.06 -24.67
CA LEU A 513 20.14 -12.78 -25.27
C LEU A 513 18.91 -12.21 -24.58
N LEU A 514 17.86 -12.95 -24.22
CA LEU A 514 16.72 -12.35 -23.54
C LEU A 514 17.07 -11.85 -22.13
N CYS A 515 17.93 -12.56 -21.40
CA CYS A 515 18.40 -12.13 -20.09
C CYS A 515 19.41 -10.97 -20.21
N HIS A 516 20.38 -11.03 -21.13
CA HIS A 516 21.28 -9.91 -21.41
C HIS A 516 20.58 -8.73 -22.09
N MET A 517 19.57 -8.98 -22.93
CA MET A 517 18.73 -7.95 -23.52
C MET A 517 17.83 -7.37 -22.47
N TYR A 518 17.29 -8.14 -21.53
CA TYR A 518 16.52 -7.62 -20.41
C TYR A 518 17.43 -6.80 -19.50
N VAL A 519 18.57 -7.33 -19.07
CA VAL A 519 19.59 -6.59 -18.30
C VAL A 519 20.06 -5.35 -19.06
N ALA A 520 20.28 -5.42 -20.37
CA ALA A 520 20.64 -4.27 -21.19
C ALA A 520 19.45 -3.31 -21.40
N LEU A 521 18.22 -3.80 -21.56
CA LEU A 521 17.00 -2.98 -21.69
C LEU A 521 16.77 -2.22 -20.39
N MET A 522 16.89 -2.91 -19.25
CA MET A 522 16.75 -2.35 -17.92
C MET A 522 17.89 -1.38 -17.63
N SER A 523 19.13 -1.72 -17.95
CA SER A 523 20.28 -0.79 -17.84
C SER A 523 20.13 0.44 -18.76
N MET A 524 19.59 0.27 -19.97
CA MET A 524 19.30 1.37 -20.91
C MET A 524 18.09 2.21 -20.47
N HIS A 525 17.05 1.59 -19.92
CA HIS A 525 15.86 2.26 -19.43
C HIS A 525 16.19 3.07 -18.16
N TRP A 526 16.97 2.50 -17.26
CA TRP A 526 17.40 3.16 -16.03
C TRP A 526 18.39 4.29 -16.30
N SER A 527 19.39 4.09 -17.17
CA SER A 527 20.30 5.17 -17.57
C SER A 527 19.61 6.30 -18.34
N LYS A 528 18.45 6.06 -18.98
CA LYS A 528 17.60 7.11 -19.57
C LYS A 528 16.76 7.83 -18.51
N LEU A 529 16.28 7.13 -17.49
CA LEU A 529 15.58 7.72 -16.35
C LEU A 529 16.54 8.57 -15.51
N GLU A 530 17.71 8.06 -15.13
CA GLU A 530 18.74 8.82 -14.42
C GLU A 530 19.11 10.11 -15.16
N ARG A 531 19.27 10.07 -16.49
CA ARG A 531 19.52 11.28 -17.31
C ARG A 531 18.34 12.26 -17.31
N ARG A 532 17.09 11.79 -17.28
CA ARG A 532 15.92 12.67 -17.15
C ARG A 532 15.83 13.31 -15.76
N TRP A 533 16.20 12.58 -14.72
CA TRP A 533 16.19 13.06 -13.34
C TRP A 533 17.28 14.11 -13.09
N VAL A 534 18.49 13.90 -13.60
CA VAL A 534 19.59 14.89 -13.53
C VAL A 534 19.25 16.18 -14.28
N LEU A 535 18.46 16.11 -15.36
CA LEU A 535 18.07 17.28 -16.16
C LEU A 535 16.83 18.02 -15.62
N GLN A 536 16.06 17.44 -14.69
CA GLN A 536 14.87 18.05 -14.09
C GLN A 536 15.11 18.63 -12.68
N ALA A 537 16.25 18.33 -12.06
CA ALA A 537 16.68 18.98 -10.83
C ALA A 537 17.33 20.32 -11.16
N GLU A 538 16.55 21.40 -11.29
CA GLU A 538 17.12 22.74 -11.30
C GLU A 538 17.81 23.02 -9.94
N PRO A 539 19.04 23.53 -9.92
CA PRO A 539 19.64 23.98 -8.68
C PRO A 539 18.86 25.20 -8.18
N LEU A 540 18.23 25.08 -7.01
CA LEU A 540 17.72 26.22 -6.25
C LEU A 540 18.89 27.17 -5.96
N SER A 541 19.05 28.19 -6.81
CA SER A 541 20.02 29.24 -6.57
C SER A 541 19.55 30.06 -5.37
N TYR A 542 20.18 29.85 -4.22
CA TYR A 542 20.07 30.76 -3.08
C TYR A 542 20.60 32.13 -3.52
N GLY A 543 19.68 33.05 -3.76
CA GLY A 543 20.01 34.45 -3.97
C GLY A 543 20.62 35.03 -2.69
N THR A 544 21.93 35.26 -2.72
CA THR A 544 22.62 36.04 -1.70
C THR A 544 22.17 37.49 -1.79
N GLY A 545 21.23 37.89 -0.93
CA GLY A 545 20.97 39.30 -0.67
C GLY A 545 22.17 39.92 0.05
N ARG A 546 22.82 40.89 -0.58
CA ARG A 546 23.76 41.80 0.07
C ARG A 546 22.97 42.91 0.78
N GLN A 547 23.49 43.28 1.96
CA GLN A 547 23.11 44.45 2.76
C GLN A 547 23.27 45.77 1.99
#